data_AF-A0A2D5H1I5-F1
#
_entry.id   AF-A0A2D5H1I5-F1
#
_cell.length_a   1.000
_cell.length_b   1.000
_cell.length_c   1.000
_cell.angle_alpha   90.00
_cell.angle_beta   90.00
_cell.angle_gamma   90.00
#
_symmetry.space_group_name_H-M   'P 1'
#
loop_
_entity.id
_entity.type
_entity.pdbx_description
1 polymer ?
#
loop_
_entity_poly.entity_id
_entity_poly.type
_entity_poly.pdbx_seq_one_letter_code
_entity_poly.pdbx_strand_id
1 'polypeptide(L)'
;MLNAFDAPSMEPNCERRVSSTVATQSLALLNSEFMREQSVAFAKRVLATAEKSTDPKKLVQTAWKLALSHEPSAAEMQALEKHYQLQLQEYQAKKVKDPRQEALASLCHVLFGTNQFLYVE
;
A
#
# COMPACT_ATOMS: atom_id res chain seq x y z
N MET A 1 -13.29 17.79 61.15
CA MET A 1 -13.13 18.73 60.02
C MET A 1 -13.57 18.00 58.77
N LEU A 2 -14.64 18.48 58.13
CA LEU A 2 -15.27 17.85 56.96
C LEU A 2 -14.53 18.30 55.70
N ASN A 3 -14.19 17.32 54.85
CA ASN A 3 -13.51 17.47 53.57
C ASN A 3 -14.24 18.49 52.68
N ALA A 4 -13.54 19.56 52.33
CA ALA A 4 -13.97 20.54 51.35
C ALA A 4 -13.50 20.12 49.95
N PHE A 5 -14.43 19.49 49.23
CA PHE A 5 -14.64 19.54 47.77
C PHE A 5 -13.54 18.98 46.84
N ASP A 6 -13.89 17.85 46.23
CA ASP A 6 -13.42 17.37 44.92
C ASP A 6 -13.35 18.50 43.89
N ALA A 7 -12.16 19.05 43.66
CA ALA A 7 -11.90 19.82 42.45
C ALA A 7 -11.51 18.83 41.33
N PRO A 8 -12.23 18.77 40.19
CA PRO A 8 -11.76 18.00 39.05
C PRO A 8 -10.44 18.61 38.55
N SER A 9 -9.44 17.77 38.23
CA SER A 9 -8.27 18.26 37.52
C SER A 9 -8.74 18.81 36.17
N MET A 10 -8.45 20.08 35.92
CA MET A 10 -8.67 20.68 34.59
C MET A 10 -7.52 20.24 33.69
N GLU A 11 -7.53 18.97 33.30
CA GLU A 11 -6.81 18.53 32.12
C GLU A 11 -7.62 19.04 30.92
N PRO A 12 -7.06 19.92 30.07
CA PRO A 12 -7.76 20.26 28.84
C PRO A 12 -7.95 18.96 28.06
N ASN A 13 -9.21 18.65 27.73
CA ASN A 13 -9.56 17.62 26.78
C ASN A 13 -8.90 17.95 25.43
N CYS A 14 -7.67 17.49 25.25
CA CYS A 14 -7.04 17.40 23.95
C CYS A 14 -7.72 16.24 23.20
N GLU A 15 -8.93 16.48 22.69
CA GLU A 15 -9.67 15.49 21.88
C GLU A 15 -9.05 15.28 20.49
N ARG A 16 -7.99 16.06 20.18
CA ARG A 16 -7.25 15.93 18.93
C ARG A 16 -6.04 15.04 19.14
N ARG A 17 -6.18 13.78 18.72
CA ARG A 17 -5.07 12.83 18.59
C ARG A 17 -3.94 13.49 17.79
N VAL A 18 -2.72 13.49 18.33
CA VAL A 18 -1.53 13.97 17.62
C VAL A 18 -1.37 13.13 16.35
N SER A 19 -1.55 13.74 15.18
CA SER A 19 -1.26 13.09 13.91
C SER A 19 0.24 12.89 13.82
N SER A 20 0.64 11.66 14.11
CA SER A 20 2.03 11.25 14.18
C SER A 20 2.45 10.78 12.79
N THR A 21 2.92 11.69 11.95
CA THR A 21 3.53 11.40 10.65
C THR A 21 4.98 10.94 10.81
N VAL A 22 5.23 9.90 11.61
CA VAL A 22 6.60 9.36 11.72
C VAL A 22 6.94 8.56 10.47
N ALA A 23 7.63 9.21 9.54
CA ALA A 23 8.17 8.64 8.31
C ALA A 23 9.03 7.37 8.53
N THR A 24 9.48 7.09 9.76
CA THR A 24 10.22 5.87 10.11
C THR A 24 9.39 4.60 9.92
N GLN A 25 8.06 4.64 10.11
CA GLN A 25 7.23 3.45 9.89
C GLN A 25 7.11 3.10 8.41
N SER A 26 7.00 4.10 7.53
CA SER A 26 6.94 3.89 6.07
C SER A 26 8.24 3.29 5.53
N LEU A 27 9.40 3.75 6.03
CA LEU A 27 10.70 3.23 5.63
C LEU A 27 10.97 1.82 6.20
N ALA A 28 10.49 1.53 7.41
CA ALA A 28 10.57 0.18 7.99
C ALA A 28 9.70 -0.82 7.23
N LEU A 29 8.51 -0.41 6.77
CA LEU A 29 7.62 -1.24 5.96
C LEU A 29 8.22 -1.56 4.58
N LEU A 30 8.85 -0.58 3.92
CA LEU A 30 9.56 -0.77 2.65
C LEU A 30 10.74 -1.75 2.71
N ASN A 31 11.32 -1.97 3.90
CA ASN A 31 12.45 -2.88 4.10
C ASN A 31 12.04 -4.16 4.87
N SER A 32 10.75 -4.34 5.13
CA SER A 32 10.26 -5.46 5.93
C SER A 32 10.08 -6.71 5.06
N GLU A 33 10.66 -7.83 5.51
CA GLU A 33 10.43 -9.14 4.87
C GLU A 33 8.94 -9.50 4.84
N PHE A 34 8.20 -9.16 5.89
CA PHE A 34 6.75 -9.35 5.96
C PHE A 34 6.04 -8.63 4.81
N MET A 35 6.41 -7.37 4.53
CA MET A 35 5.79 -6.60 3.45
C MET A 35 6.08 -7.21 2.09
N ARG A 36 7.31 -7.67 1.86
CA ARG A 36 7.68 -8.39 0.64
C ARG A 36 6.84 -9.66 0.46
N GLU A 37 6.70 -10.47 1.52
CA GLU A 37 5.87 -11.67 1.49
C GLU A 37 4.40 -11.35 1.19
N GLN A 38 3.84 -10.32 1.84
CA GLN A 38 2.48 -9.87 1.58
C GLN A 38 2.31 -9.37 0.15
N SER A 39 3.29 -8.65 -0.42
CA SER A 39 3.24 -8.19 -1.81
C SER A 39 3.21 -9.36 -2.80
N VAL A 40 3.98 -10.42 -2.55
CA VAL A 40 3.96 -11.64 -3.39
C VAL A 40 2.61 -12.37 -3.25
N ALA A 41 2.10 -12.52 -2.03
CA ALA A 41 0.79 -13.14 -1.80
C ALA A 41 -0.35 -12.34 -2.45
N PHE A 42 -0.30 -11.02 -2.35
CA PHE A 42 -1.29 -10.12 -2.95
C PHE A 42 -1.22 -10.16 -4.48
N ALA A 43 -0.02 -10.16 -5.08
CA ALA A 43 0.14 -10.32 -6.53
C ALA A 43 -0.51 -11.61 -7.05
N LYS A 44 -0.37 -12.73 -6.33
CA LYS A 44 -1.05 -13.99 -6.67
C LYS A 44 -2.58 -13.84 -6.62
N ARG A 45 -3.11 -13.14 -5.61
CA ARG A 45 -4.55 -12.85 -5.50
C ARG A 45 -5.04 -11.97 -6.66
N VAL A 46 -4.29 -10.96 -7.05
CA VAL A 46 -4.62 -10.10 -8.20
C VAL A 46 -4.70 -10.93 -9.48
N LEU A 47 -3.71 -11.79 -9.72
CA LEU A 47 -3.69 -12.69 -10.89
C LEU A 47 -4.87 -13.66 -10.92
N ALA A 48 -5.24 -14.21 -9.75
CA ALA A 48 -6.40 -15.08 -9.62
C ALA A 48 -7.72 -14.34 -9.86
N THR A 49 -7.83 -13.10 -9.37
CA THR A 49 -9.04 -12.28 -9.49
C THR A 49 -9.23 -11.72 -10.91
N ALA A 50 -8.14 -11.40 -11.59
CA ALA A 50 -8.19 -10.87 -12.96
C ALA A 50 -8.42 -11.94 -14.04
N GLU A 51 -8.82 -13.17 -13.67
CA GLU A 51 -9.13 -14.29 -14.58
C GLU A 51 -8.04 -14.56 -15.64
N LYS A 52 -6.76 -14.43 -15.27
CA LYS A 52 -5.62 -14.52 -16.21
C LYS A 52 -5.67 -13.52 -17.38
N SER A 53 -6.34 -12.38 -17.22
CA SER A 53 -6.33 -11.32 -18.22
C SER A 53 -4.88 -10.96 -18.56
N THR A 54 -4.57 -10.96 -19.86
CA THR A 54 -3.22 -10.62 -20.36
C THR A 54 -3.03 -9.11 -20.47
N ASP A 55 -4.09 -8.32 -20.30
CA ASP A 55 -4.05 -6.87 -20.40
C ASP A 55 -3.40 -6.25 -19.14
N PRO A 56 -2.23 -5.60 -19.28
CA PRO A 56 -1.56 -4.89 -18.18
C PRO A 56 -2.46 -3.88 -17.48
N LYS A 57 -3.33 -3.20 -18.22
CA LYS A 57 -4.20 -2.16 -17.66
C LYS A 57 -5.22 -2.76 -16.70
N LYS A 58 -5.85 -3.87 -17.09
CA LYS A 58 -6.80 -4.57 -16.23
C LYS A 58 -6.14 -5.11 -14.97
N LEU A 59 -4.90 -5.61 -15.07
CA LEU A 59 -4.15 -6.09 -13.91
C LEU A 59 -3.84 -4.97 -12.92
N VAL A 60 -3.34 -3.83 -13.41
CA VAL A 60 -3.05 -2.64 -12.58
C VAL A 60 -4.31 -2.10 -11.92
N GLN A 61 -5.41 -1.97 -12.68
CA GLN A 61 -6.70 -1.50 -12.16
C GLN A 61 -7.25 -2.45 -11.09
N THR A 62 -7.14 -3.77 -11.32
CA THR A 62 -7.57 -4.78 -10.35
C THR A 62 -6.73 -4.72 -9.07
N ALA A 63 -5.41 -4.56 -9.20
CA ALA A 63 -4.51 -4.41 -8.05
C ALA A 63 -4.87 -3.17 -7.21
N TRP A 64 -5.10 -2.04 -7.88
CA TRP A 64 -5.52 -0.80 -7.22
C TRP A 64 -6.85 -0.97 -6.50
N LYS A 65 -7.87 -1.47 -7.20
CA LYS A 65 -9.23 -1.65 -6.64
C LYS A 65 -9.25 -2.62 -5.47
N LEU A 66 -8.47 -3.70 -5.53
CA LEU A 66 -8.34 -4.64 -4.41
C LEU A 66 -7.61 -4.04 -3.20
N ALA A 67 -6.72 -3.07 -3.42
CA ALA A 67 -5.96 -2.43 -2.36
C ALA A 67 -6.73 -1.26 -1.72
N LEU A 68 -7.26 -0.35 -2.54
CA LEU A 68 -7.80 0.95 -2.10
C LEU A 68 -9.33 1.07 -2.24
N SER A 69 -10.00 0.05 -2.78
CA SER A 69 -11.48 0.00 -2.91
C SER A 69 -12.14 1.14 -3.71
N HIS A 70 -11.37 1.92 -4.46
CA HIS A 70 -11.86 2.93 -5.40
C HIS A 70 -11.17 2.81 -6.76
N GLU A 71 -11.61 3.58 -7.76
CA GLU A 71 -10.96 3.60 -9.08
C GLU A 71 -9.75 4.57 -9.06
N PRO A 72 -8.64 4.25 -9.74
CA PRO A 72 -7.49 5.15 -9.84
C PRO A 72 -7.82 6.35 -10.72
N SER A 73 -7.22 7.50 -10.42
CA SER A 73 -7.24 8.64 -11.35
C SER A 73 -6.43 8.33 -12.62
N ALA A 74 -6.66 9.08 -13.70
CA ALA A 74 -5.92 8.89 -14.95
C ALA A 74 -4.39 9.06 -14.79
N ALA A 75 -3.97 9.99 -13.92
CA ALA A 75 -2.56 10.23 -13.64
C ALA A 75 -1.92 9.06 -12.86
N GLU A 76 -2.61 8.54 -11.84
CA GLU A 76 -2.16 7.38 -11.06
C GLU A 76 -2.09 6.13 -11.93
N MET A 77 -3.11 5.91 -12.77
CA MET A 77 -3.15 4.78 -13.70
C MET A 77 -1.96 4.79 -14.64
N GLN A 78 -1.62 5.96 -15.21
CA GLN A 78 -0.46 6.10 -16.09
C GLN A 78 0.87 5.84 -15.36
N ALA A 79 1.00 6.33 -14.12
CA ALA A 79 2.21 6.13 -13.32
C ALA A 79 2.42 4.64 -12.97
N LEU A 80 1.35 3.94 -12.58
CA LEU A 80 1.38 2.52 -12.23
C LEU A 80 1.64 1.64 -13.46
N GLU A 81 1.01 1.95 -14.61
CA GLU A 81 1.25 1.23 -15.86
C GLU A 81 2.72 1.37 -16.29
N LYS A 82 3.26 2.59 -16.22
CA LYS A 82 4.68 2.84 -16.52
C LYS A 82 5.59 2.05 -15.59
N HIS A 83 5.30 2.03 -14.28
CA HIS A 83 6.08 1.27 -13.31
C HIS A 83 6.05 -0.23 -13.62
N TYR A 84 4.85 -0.79 -13.86
CA TYR A 84 4.68 -2.21 -14.19
C TYR A 84 5.45 -2.59 -15.47
N GLN A 85 5.38 -1.77 -16.52
CA GLN A 85 6.10 -2.02 -17.77
C GLN A 85 7.63 -2.01 -17.58
N LEU A 86 8.15 -1.04 -16.82
CA LEU A 86 9.58 -0.96 -16.51
C LEU A 86 10.04 -2.21 -15.75
N GLN A 87 9.32 -2.60 -14.68
CA GLN A 87 9.67 -3.78 -13.89
C GLN A 87 9.59 -5.06 -14.71
N LEU A 88 8.57 -5.20 -15.58
CA LEU A 88 8.45 -6.35 -16.45
C LEU A 88 9.65 -6.49 -17.38
N GLN A 89 10.14 -5.39 -17.97
CA GLN A 89 11.33 -5.39 -18.83
C GLN A 89 12.59 -5.79 -18.05
N GLU A 90 12.78 -5.24 -16.84
CA GLU A 90 13.93 -5.58 -16.00
C GLU A 90 13.94 -7.06 -15.59
N TYR A 91 12.79 -7.61 -15.17
CA TYR A 91 12.69 -9.01 -14.77
C TYR A 91 12.77 -9.98 -15.95
N GLN A 92 12.32 -9.58 -17.14
CA GLN A 92 12.54 -10.33 -18.38
C GLN A 92 14.03 -10.36 -18.75
N ALA A 93 14.73 -9.23 -18.67
CA ALA A 93 16.16 -9.16 -18.93
C ALA A 93 16.98 -10.02 -17.95
N LYS A 94 16.55 -10.07 -16.69
CA LYS A 94 17.15 -10.91 -15.63
C LYS A 94 16.77 -12.40 -15.70
N LYS A 95 15.95 -12.82 -16.68
CA LYS A 95 15.46 -14.21 -16.88
C LYS A 95 14.87 -14.84 -15.62
N VAL A 96 14.08 -14.06 -14.87
CA VAL A 96 13.39 -14.58 -13.69
C VAL A 96 12.32 -15.60 -14.12
N LYS A 97 12.04 -16.59 -13.27
CA LYS A 97 11.16 -17.73 -13.56
C LYS A 97 9.73 -17.29 -13.93
N ASP A 98 9.21 -16.26 -13.26
CA ASP A 98 7.88 -15.69 -13.51
C ASP A 98 7.89 -14.14 -13.53
N PRO A 99 8.35 -13.50 -14.63
CA PRO A 99 8.56 -12.05 -14.69
C PRO A 99 7.28 -11.23 -14.44
N ARG A 100 6.12 -11.76 -14.84
CA ARG A 100 4.82 -11.09 -14.65
C ARG A 100 4.41 -11.05 -13.18
N GLN A 101 4.61 -12.13 -12.45
CA GLN A 101 4.25 -12.19 -11.03
C GLN A 101 5.18 -11.29 -10.22
N GLU A 102 6.48 -11.27 -10.52
CA GLU A 102 7.45 -10.42 -9.83
C GLU A 102 7.22 -8.93 -10.12
N ALA A 103 6.91 -8.56 -11.37
CA ALA A 103 6.54 -7.20 -11.70
C ALA A 103 5.27 -6.73 -10.96
N LEU A 104 4.28 -7.63 -10.80
CA LEU A 104 3.12 -7.34 -9.96
C LEU A 104 3.46 -7.26 -8.48
N ALA A 105 4.34 -8.12 -7.97
CA ALA A 105 4.77 -8.07 -6.57
C ALA A 105 5.48 -6.73 -6.27
N SER A 106 6.34 -6.25 -7.16
CA SER A 106 6.94 -4.91 -7.05
C SER A 106 5.89 -3.81 -7.04
N LEU A 107 4.90 -3.88 -7.93
CA LEU A 107 3.79 -2.93 -7.96
C LEU A 107 3.00 -2.94 -6.63
N CYS A 108 2.69 -4.12 -6.10
CA CYS A 108 1.99 -4.30 -4.82
C CYS A 108 2.80 -3.73 -3.64
N HIS A 109 4.12 -3.87 -3.70
CA HIS A 109 5.02 -3.32 -2.69
C HIS A 109 4.99 -1.78 -2.69
N VAL A 110 4.98 -1.16 -3.88
CA VAL A 110 4.78 0.29 -4.01
C VAL A 110 3.41 0.71 -3.49
N LEU A 111 2.35 -0.02 -3.83
CA LEU A 111 0.98 0.27 -3.38
C LEU A 111 0.86 0.27 -1.86
N PHE A 112 1.45 -0.73 -1.18
CA PHE A 112 1.44 -0.78 0.28
C PHE A 112 2.30 0.30 0.94
N GLY A 113 3.29 0.83 0.23
CA GLY A 113 4.08 1.99 0.66
C GLY A 113 3.39 3.34 0.44
N THR A 114 2.20 3.39 -0.17
CA THR A 114 1.50 4.66 -0.42
C THR A 114 0.90 5.24 0.85
N ASN A 115 0.83 6.58 0.90
CA ASN A 115 0.31 7.31 2.06
C ASN A 115 -1.13 6.93 2.44
N GLN A 116 -1.95 6.45 1.50
CA GLN A 116 -3.32 6.02 1.79
C GLN A 116 -3.41 4.77 2.68
N PHE A 117 -2.35 3.97 2.77
CA PHE A 117 -2.23 2.89 3.77
C PHE A 117 -1.57 3.34 5.07
N LEU A 118 -0.86 4.46 5.04
CA LEU A 118 -0.11 5.00 6.18
C LEU A 118 -0.93 5.98 7.01
N TYR A 119 -1.92 6.64 6.40
CA TYR A 119 -2.76 7.65 7.03
C TYR A 119 -4.22 7.42 6.65
N VAL A 120 -5.04 7.10 7.66
CA VAL A 120 -6.49 7.22 7.57
C VAL A 120 -6.80 8.69 7.87
N GLU A 121 -7.16 9.48 6.87
CA GLU A 121 -7.86 10.75 7.14
C GLU A 121 -9.32 10.50 7.52
#